data_AF-S8E9L5-F1
#
_entry.id   AF-S8E9L5-F1
#
_cell.length_a   1.000
_cell.length_b   1.000
_cell.length_c   1.000
_cell.angle_alpha   90.00
_cell.angle_beta   90.00
_cell.angle_gamma   90.00
#
_symmetry.space_group_name_H-M   'P 1'
#
loop_
_entity.id
_entity.type
_entity.pdbx_description
1 polymer ?
#
loop_
_entity_poly.entity_id
_entity_poly.type
_entity_poly.pdbx_seq_one_letter_code
_entity_poly.pdbx_strand_id
1 'polypeptide(L)' 'EEPNKLFPEMPFVSTKGGEGSSKVEGFLYRYKKGEEVRILCVCHGQFLSPAEFVKHGGGADVEHPLKHIVVNPFPLM' A
#
# COMPACT_ATOMS: atom_id res chain seq x y z
N GLU A 1 16.27 -5.15 -24.45
CA GLU A 1 16.39 -4.83 -23.02
C GLU A 1 15.08 -4.21 -22.57
N GLU A 2 14.43 -4.79 -21.55
CA GLU A 2 13.07 -4.43 -21.17
C GLU A 2 13.08 -3.24 -20.18
N PRO A 3 12.37 -2.13 -20.46
CA PRO A 3 12.47 -0.88 -19.70
C PRO A 3 11.87 -0.90 -18.28
N ASN A 4 11.47 -2.06 -17.73
CA ASN A 4 10.68 -2.17 -16.50
C ASN A 4 11.36 -2.94 -15.34
N LYS A 5 12.69 -2.89 -15.23
CA LYS A 5 13.40 -3.50 -14.08
C LYS A 5 13.73 -2.54 -12.93
N LEU A 6 13.32 -1.27 -13.00
CA LEU A 6 13.63 -0.29 -11.94
C LEU A 6 12.51 -0.08 -10.90
N PHE A 7 11.31 -0.63 -11.11
CA PHE A 7 10.19 -0.58 -10.17
C PHE A 7 9.62 -1.93 -9.65
N PRO A 8 10.17 -3.14 -9.94
CA PRO A 8 9.58 -4.39 -9.45
C PRO A 8 9.75 -4.61 -7.94
N GLU A 9 10.50 -3.77 -7.24
CA GLU A 9 10.78 -3.92 -5.79
C GLU A 9 9.86 -3.09 -4.88
N MET A 10 9.00 -2.22 -5.41
CA MET A 10 8.11 -1.37 -4.59
C MET A 10 6.77 -1.12 -5.31
N PRO A 11 5.87 -2.11 -5.34
CA PRO A 11 4.61 -2.01 -6.06
C PRO A 11 3.68 -0.95 -5.43
N PHE A 12 2.96 -0.23 -6.28
CA PHE A 12 1.96 0.75 -5.88
C PHE A 12 0.74 0.07 -5.26
N VAL A 13 0.22 0.66 -4.19
CA VAL A 13 -0.91 0.14 -3.43
C VAL A 13 -1.89 1.23 -3.06
N SER A 14 -3.12 0.80 -2.80
CA SER A 14 -4.13 1.66 -2.20
C SER A 14 -5.01 0.91 -1.21
N THR A 15 -5.65 1.63 -0.29
CA THR A 15 -6.71 1.04 0.53
C THR A 15 -7.92 0.68 -0.33
N LYS A 16 -8.60 -0.43 -0.01
CA LYS A 16 -9.88 -0.79 -0.61
C LYS A 16 -10.92 0.23 -0.14
N GLY A 17 -11.38 1.10 -1.04
CA GLY A 17 -12.43 2.05 -0.72
C GLY A 17 -13.75 1.33 -0.40
N GLY A 18 -14.37 1.68 0.73
CA GLY A 18 -15.80 1.51 0.98
C GLY A 18 -16.58 2.76 0.59
N GLU A 19 -17.91 2.67 0.57
CA GLU A 19 -18.78 3.82 0.30
C GLU A 19 -18.51 4.93 1.34
N GLY A 20 -17.84 6.01 0.92
CA GLY A 20 -17.46 7.14 1.77
C GLY A 20 -16.04 7.14 2.38
N SER A 21 -15.20 6.12 2.16
CA SER A 21 -13.81 6.13 2.66
C SER A 21 -12.86 6.82 1.69
N SER A 22 -11.95 7.66 2.21
CA SER A 22 -10.88 8.28 1.41
C SER A 22 -9.85 7.23 0.98
N LYS A 23 -9.71 7.03 -0.33
CA LYS A 23 -8.65 6.17 -0.88
C LYS A 23 -7.29 6.78 -0.53
N VAL A 24 -6.48 6.03 0.22
CA VAL A 24 -5.08 6.39 0.50
C VAL A 24 -4.19 5.53 -0.38
N GLU A 25 -3.11 6.15 -0.86
CA GLU A 25 -2.18 5.58 -1.83
C GLU A 25 -0.78 5.44 -1.21
N GLY A 26 -0.01 4.47 -1.70
CA GLY A 26 1.30 4.16 -1.15
C GLY A 26 2.10 3.18 -1.99
N PHE A 27 3.27 2.81 -1.50
CA PHE A 27 4.13 1.79 -2.09
C PHE A 27 4.48 0.72 -1.05
N LEU A 28 4.39 -0.57 -1.41
CA LEU A 28 4.92 -1.61 -0.54
C LEU A 28 6.43 -1.47 -0.42
N TYR A 29 6.91 -1.71 0.79
CA TYR A 29 8.32 -1.67 1.17
C TYR A 29 8.64 -2.87 2.06
N ARG A 30 9.84 -3.46 1.93
CA ARG A 30 10.32 -4.59 2.75
C ARG A 30 9.31 -5.75 2.88
N TYR A 31 8.79 -6.24 1.75
CA TYR A 31 7.84 -7.36 1.70
C TYR A 31 8.51 -8.70 1.37
N LYS A 32 9.83 -8.82 1.55
CA LYS A 32 10.56 -10.07 1.32
C LYS A 32 10.25 -11.06 2.47
N LYS A 33 10.40 -12.37 2.21
CA LYS A 33 10.10 -13.43 3.19
C LYS A 33 10.91 -13.21 4.47
N GLY A 34 10.22 -13.05 5.61
CA GLY A 34 10.84 -12.82 6.92
C GLY A 34 11.02 -11.35 7.29
N GLU A 35 10.69 -10.42 6.41
CA GLU A 35 10.67 -8.98 6.72
C GLU A 35 9.27 -8.51 7.11
N GLU A 36 9.20 -7.54 8.01
CA GLU A 36 7.95 -6.84 8.33
C GLU A 36 7.57 -5.91 7.17
N VAL A 37 6.43 -6.20 6.54
CA VAL A 37 5.87 -5.37 5.47
C VAL A 37 5.62 -3.96 5.99
N ARG A 38 6.12 -2.96 5.26
CA ARG A 38 5.78 -1.55 5.47
C ARG A 38 5.22 -0.93 4.19
N ILE A 39 4.54 0.19 4.36
CA ILE A 39 3.91 0.92 3.26
C ILE A 39 4.37 2.37 3.35
N LEU A 40 5.03 2.87 2.31
CA LEU A 40 5.31 4.29 2.18
C LEU A 40 4.03 4.99 1.73
N CYS A 41 3.39 5.75 2.62
CA CYS A 41 2.21 6.53 2.31
C CYS A 41 2.59 7.78 1.49
N VAL A 42 1.95 8.00 0.34
CA VAL A 42 2.26 9.16 -0.51
C VAL A 42 1.68 10.47 0.03
N CYS A 43 0.69 10.42 0.92
CA CYS A 43 0.08 11.61 1.50
C CYS A 43 1.09 12.43 2.33
N HIS A 44 1.94 11.74 3.10
CA HIS A 44 2.84 12.37 4.08
C HIS A 44 4.30 11.90 3.97
N GLY A 45 4.60 10.94 3.09
CA GLY A 45 5.95 10.37 2.95
C GLY A 45 6.40 9.52 4.14
N GLN A 46 5.46 8.97 4.92
CA GLN A 46 5.75 8.19 6.12
C GLN A 46 5.56 6.69 5.89
N PHE A 47 6.41 5.89 6.54
CA PHE A 47 6.23 4.44 6.59
C PHE A 47 5.17 4.07 7.62
N LEU A 48 4.13 3.39 7.17
CA LEU A 48 3.05 2.84 7.98
C LEU A 48 3.11 1.32 7.94
N SER A 49 2.74 0.68 9.05
CA SER A 49 2.35 -0.73 9.02
C SER A 49 1.06 -0.90 8.19
N PRO A 50 0.74 -2.13 7.73
CA PRO A 50 -0.50 -2.37 7.00
C PRO A 50 -1.76 -1.90 7.75
N ALA A 51 -1.80 -2.08 9.07
CA ALA A 51 -2.93 -1.66 9.91
C ALA A 51 -3.07 -0.13 9.97
N GLU A 52 -1.95 0.56 10.21
CA GLU A 52 -1.92 2.03 10.24
C GLU A 52 -2.30 2.62 8.88
N PHE A 53 -1.85 2.01 7.78
CA PHE A 53 -2.21 2.45 6.43
C PHE A 53 -3.71 2.32 6.14
N VAL A 54 -4.34 1.21 6.54
CA VAL A 54 -5.79 1.02 6.40
C VAL A 54 -6.57 2.03 7.25
N LYS A 55 -6.14 2.24 8.51
CA LYS A 55 -6.74 3.22 9.42
C LYS A 55 -6.60 4.65 8.90
N HIS A 56 -5.46 4.96 8.28
CA HIS A 56 -5.21 6.27 7.67
C HIS A 56 -6.18 6.58 6.53
N GLY A 57 -6.57 5.57 5.74
CA GLY A 57 -7.59 5.69 4.69
C GLY A 57 -9.05 5.73 5.18
N GLY A 58 -9.27 6.01 6.45
CA GLY A 58 -10.61 6.02 7.05
C GLY A 58 -11.19 4.62 7.30
N GLY A 59 -10.37 3.57 7.22
CA GLY A 59 -10.77 2.23 7.66
C GLY A 59 -10.84 2.12 9.18
N ALA A 60 -11.62 1.16 9.68
CA ALA A 60 -11.60 0.75 11.08
C ALA A 60 -10.39 -0.15 11.37
N ASP A 61 -10.17 -0.47 12.64
CA ASP A 61 -9.23 -1.52 13.03
C ASP A 61 -9.74 -2.88 12.48
N VAL A 62 -8.92 -3.53 11.65
CA VAL A 62 -9.26 -4.78 10.94
C VAL A 62 -8.32 -5.90 11.34
N GLU A 63 -8.83 -7.13 11.48
CA GLU A 63 -8.01 -8.29 11.85
C GLU A 63 -6.97 -8.67 10.78
N HIS A 64 -7.24 -8.40 9.50
CA HIS A 64 -6.40 -8.84 8.38
C HIS A 64 -6.06 -7.67 7.42
N PRO A 65 -5.26 -6.68 7.86
CA PRO A 65 -5.07 -5.42 7.14
C PRO A 65 -4.56 -5.58 5.70
N LEU A 66 -3.70 -6.57 5.44
CA LEU A 66 -3.19 -6.86 4.09
C LEU A 66 -4.31 -7.20 3.09
N LYS A 67 -5.44 -7.77 3.52
CA LYS A 67 -6.59 -8.08 2.63
C LYS A 67 -7.36 -6.84 2.19
N HIS A 68 -7.14 -5.71 2.87
CA HIS A 68 -7.77 -4.42 2.57
C HIS A 68 -6.85 -3.51 1.74
N ILE A 69 -5.68 -4.01 1.33
CA ILE A 69 -4.73 -3.28 0.51
C ILE A 69 -4.72 -3.91 -0.89
N VAL A 70 -4.95 -3.08 -1.89
CA VAL A 70 -4.98 -3.47 -3.30
C VAL A 70 -3.64 -3.11 -3.93
N VAL A 71 -2.98 -4.08 -4.55
CA VAL A 71 -1.79 -3.86 -5.37
C VAL A 71 -2.23 -3.46 -6.77
N ASN A 72 -1.74 -2.31 -7.24
CA ASN A 72 -2.08 -1.74 -8.52
C ASN A 72 -0.94 -2.03 -9.52
N PRO A 73 -1.17 -2.85 -10.56
CA PRO A 73 -0.13 -3.26 -11.50
C PRO A 73 0.36 -2.13 -12.42
N PHE A 74 -0.34 -0.99 -12.47
CA PHE A 74 0.03 0.20 -13.25
C PHE A 74 -0.14 1.46 -12.40
N PRO A 75 0.96 2.11 -11.95
CA PRO A 75 0.88 3.37 -11.20
C PRO A 75 0.61 4.59 -12.08
N LEU A 76 0.57 4.43 -13.41
CA LEU A 76 0.44 5.50 -14.39
C LEU A 76 -0.65 5.16 -15.40
N MET A 77 -1.90 5.49 -15.06
CA MET A 77 -2.92 5.91 -16.03
C MET A 77 -3.67 7.10 -15.45
#